data_AF-A0A7R9FAG1-F1
#
_entry.id   AF-A0A7R9FAG1-F1
#
_cell.length_a   1.000
_cell.length_b   1.000
_cell.length_c   1.000
_cell.angle_alpha   90.00
_cell.angle_beta   90.00
_cell.angle_gamma   90.00
#
_symmetry.space_group_name_H-M   'P 1'
#
loop_
_entity.id
_entity.type
_entity.pdbx_description
1 polymer ?
#
loop_
_entity_poly.entity_id
_entity_poly.type
_entity_poly.pdbx_seq_one_letter_code
_entity_poly.pdbx_strand_id
1 'polypeptide(L)'
;MAPLPGVVTLQGDITKLTTAQAIIGLLEGDQADLVVCDGAPDVTGLHDIDEYIQAQLLLAALNISTHILKRGGTFLAKIFRGRDVSVLYSQLKLFFERLTIAKPRSSRNSSLEAFIVCEGYNPPDGYTPTMCNPLLDHSQCDWHTLTGVNKFIVPFVACGDLSMYDSDTTYPLKV
;
A
#
# COMPACT_ATOMS: atom_id res chain seq x y z
N MET A 1 -16.31 14.42 5.87
CA MET A 1 -17.24 13.91 4.85
C MET A 1 -18.66 14.05 5.40
N ALA A 2 -19.63 14.46 4.58
CA ALA A 2 -21.03 14.46 5.03
C ALA A 2 -21.52 13.01 5.20
N PRO A 3 -22.40 12.70 6.16
CA PRO A 3 -22.91 11.35 6.36
C PRO A 3 -23.70 10.90 5.12
N LEU A 4 -23.53 9.63 4.74
CA LEU A 4 -24.22 9.01 3.61
C LEU A 4 -25.15 7.90 4.12
N PRO A 5 -26.39 7.79 3.63
CA PRO A 5 -27.30 6.71 4.02
C PRO A 5 -26.69 5.34 3.75
N GLY A 6 -26.76 4.43 4.73
CA GLY A 6 -26.20 3.08 4.62
C GLY A 6 -24.67 3.00 4.72
N VAL A 7 -23.98 4.12 4.98
CA VAL A 7 -22.52 4.17 5.14
C VAL A 7 -22.18 4.60 6.57
N VAL A 8 -21.45 3.75 7.28
CA VAL A 8 -20.84 4.11 8.56
C VAL A 8 -19.56 4.88 8.27
N THR A 9 -19.48 6.13 8.74
CA THR A 9 -18.30 6.98 8.55
C THR A 9 -17.48 7.05 9.83
N LEU A 10 -16.20 6.72 9.74
CA LEU A 10 -15.24 6.91 10.81
C LEU A 10 -14.24 7.99 10.41
N GLN A 11 -14.09 9.01 11.26
CA GLN A 11 -13.07 10.03 11.10
C GLN A 11 -11.88 9.69 11.99
N GLY A 12 -10.75 9.37 11.36
CA GLY A 12 -9.52 9.02 12.07
C GLY A 12 -8.32 9.06 11.14
N ASP A 13 -7.15 8.92 11.73
CA ASP A 13 -5.88 8.84 11.02
C ASP A 13 -5.51 7.36 10.87
N ILE A 14 -5.42 6.87 9.64
CA ILE A 14 -5.18 5.45 9.35
C ILE A 14 -3.79 4.97 9.78
N THR A 15 -2.87 5.89 10.11
CA THR A 15 -1.56 5.54 10.67
C THR A 15 -1.63 5.23 12.16
N LYS A 16 -2.73 5.60 12.85
CA LYS A 16 -2.90 5.40 14.29
C LYS A 16 -3.56 4.07 14.61
N LEU A 17 -3.03 3.41 15.64
CA LEU A 17 -3.58 2.18 16.20
C LEU A 17 -5.07 2.32 16.60
N THR A 18 -5.43 3.46 17.21
CA THR A 18 -6.79 3.72 17.68
C THR A 18 -7.81 3.70 16.54
N THR A 19 -7.45 4.24 15.37
CA THR A 19 -8.30 4.23 14.17
C THR A 19 -8.47 2.80 13.65
N ALA A 20 -7.39 2.02 13.58
CA ALA A 20 -7.46 0.64 13.12
C ALA A 20 -8.31 -0.24 14.04
N GLN A 21 -8.14 -0.10 15.36
CA GLN A 21 -8.97 -0.80 16.35
C GLN A 21 -10.45 -0.46 16.21
N ALA A 22 -10.76 0.81 15.94
CA ALA A 22 -12.13 1.24 15.73
C ALA A 22 -12.73 0.67 14.42
N ILE A 23 -11.95 0.58 13.34
CA ILE A 23 -12.38 -0.08 12.09
C ILE A 23 -12.64 -1.57 12.33
N ILE A 24 -11.74 -2.27 13.02
CA ILE A 24 -11.89 -3.69 13.35
C ILE A 24 -13.15 -3.90 14.21
N GLY A 25 -13.37 -3.04 15.21
CA GLY A 25 -14.55 -3.12 16.06
C GLY A 25 -15.88 -2.94 15.32
N LEU A 26 -15.91 -2.10 14.28
CA LEU A 26 -17.09 -1.88 13.45
C LEU A 26 -17.49 -3.09 12.60
N LEU A 27 -16.58 -4.03 12.35
CA LEU A 27 -16.89 -5.25 11.61
C LEU A 27 -17.47 -6.35 12.51
N GLU A 28 -17.53 -6.16 13.83
CA GLU A 28 -18.19 -7.08 14.79
C GLU A 28 -17.74 -8.56 14.68
N GLY A 29 -16.50 -8.80 14.24
CA GLY A 29 -15.93 -10.14 14.06
C GLY A 29 -16.08 -10.70 12.64
N ASP A 30 -16.82 -10.04 11.75
CA ASP A 30 -16.80 -10.30 10.32
C ASP A 30 -15.53 -9.73 9.66
N GLN A 31 -15.30 -10.15 8.43
CA GLN A 31 -14.18 -9.70 7.61
C GLN A 31 -14.68 -9.03 6.33
N ALA A 32 -13.93 -8.04 5.86
CA ALA A 32 -14.22 -7.32 4.63
C ALA A 32 -13.96 -8.19 3.39
N ASP A 33 -14.87 -8.14 2.42
CA ASP A 33 -14.67 -8.73 1.09
C ASP A 33 -13.73 -7.88 0.22
N LEU A 34 -13.82 -6.57 0.38
CA LEU A 34 -13.13 -5.56 -0.43
C LEU A 34 -12.68 -4.41 0.46
N VAL A 35 -11.41 -4.04 0.36
CA VAL A 35 -10.89 -2.80 0.93
C VAL A 35 -10.41 -1.90 -0.21
N VAL A 36 -10.85 -0.63 -0.18
CA VAL A 36 -10.50 0.38 -1.20
C VAL A 36 -9.75 1.54 -0.53
N CYS A 37 -8.58 1.90 -1.08
CA CYS A 37 -7.79 3.04 -0.65
C CYS A 37 -7.58 4.02 -1.82
N ASP A 38 -8.37 5.09 -1.87
CA ASP A 38 -8.23 6.15 -2.89
C ASP A 38 -7.40 7.35 -2.41
N GLY A 39 -6.73 7.22 -1.26
CA GLY A 39 -5.95 8.29 -0.66
C GLY A 39 -4.76 8.69 -1.52
N ALA A 40 -4.51 10.00 -1.61
CA ALA A 40 -3.31 10.59 -2.18
C ALA A 40 -2.85 11.77 -1.32
N PRO A 41 -1.53 11.97 -1.12
CA PRO A 41 -1.01 13.15 -0.45
C PRO A 41 -1.16 14.38 -1.34
N ASP A 42 -1.03 15.54 -0.71
CA ASP A 42 -0.86 16.79 -1.45
C ASP A 42 0.44 16.72 -2.26
N VAL A 43 0.32 16.88 -3.57
CA VAL A 43 1.44 16.75 -4.51
C VAL A 43 2.37 17.95 -4.33
N THR A 44 3.61 17.69 -3.92
CA THR A 44 4.63 18.72 -3.70
C THR A 44 5.29 19.16 -5.01
N GLY A 45 5.21 18.31 -6.04
CA GLY A 45 5.90 18.51 -7.33
C GLY A 45 7.30 17.91 -7.35
N LEU A 46 7.78 17.38 -6.22
CA LEU A 46 9.00 16.59 -6.12
C LEU A 46 8.61 15.11 -6.18
N HIS A 47 8.68 14.53 -7.38
CA HIS A 47 8.15 13.20 -7.68
C HIS A 47 8.62 12.10 -6.73
N ASP A 48 9.90 12.10 -6.35
CA ASP A 48 10.47 11.10 -5.44
C ASP A 48 9.83 11.16 -4.04
N ILE A 49 9.57 12.37 -3.54
CA ILE A 49 8.93 12.58 -2.23
C ILE A 49 7.45 12.21 -2.30
N ASP A 50 6.77 12.62 -3.38
CA ASP A 50 5.36 12.32 -3.59
C ASP A 50 5.12 10.80 -3.71
N GLU A 51 6.00 10.08 -4.42
CA GLU A 51 5.99 8.61 -4.52
C GLU A 51 6.24 7.96 -3.15
N TYR A 52 7.22 8.46 -2.39
CA TYR A 52 7.51 7.96 -1.05
C TYR A 52 6.32 8.12 -0.10
N ILE A 53 5.70 9.30 -0.06
CA ILE A 53 4.54 9.56 0.82
C ILE A 53 3.33 8.72 0.39
N GLN A 54 3.11 8.55 -0.92
CA GLN A 54 2.05 7.66 -1.42
C GLN A 54 2.29 6.20 -0.98
N ALA A 55 3.53 5.72 -1.05
CA ALA A 55 3.90 4.38 -0.59
C ALA A 55 3.67 4.20 0.92
N GLN A 56 3.97 5.22 1.73
CA GLN A 56 3.69 5.20 3.17
C GLN A 56 2.18 5.09 3.46
N LEU A 57 1.36 5.86 2.74
CA LEU A 57 -0.09 5.81 2.88
C LEU A 57 -0.64 4.44 2.49
N LEU A 58 -0.13 3.88 1.39
CA LEU A 58 -0.49 2.55 0.92
C LEU A 58 -0.12 1.46 1.93
N LEU A 59 1.06 1.56 2.55
CA LEU A 59 1.50 0.62 3.56
C LEU A 59 0.61 0.69 4.81
N ALA A 60 0.21 1.88 5.24
CA ALA A 60 -0.76 2.05 6.33
C ALA A 60 -2.09 1.36 6.01
N ALA A 61 -2.61 1.58 4.79
CA ALA A 61 -3.85 0.99 4.33
C ALA A 61 -3.76 -0.55 4.20
N LEU A 62 -2.65 -1.06 3.67
CA LEU A 62 -2.39 -2.49 3.60
C LEU A 62 -2.33 -3.10 5.00
N ASN A 63 -1.70 -2.42 5.96
CA ASN A 63 -1.59 -2.92 7.32
C ASN A 63 -2.96 -3.09 7.98
N ILE A 64 -3.84 -2.08 7.87
CA ILE A 64 -5.23 -2.24 8.33
C ILE A 64 -5.92 -3.39 7.57
N SER A 65 -5.69 -3.49 6.26
CA SER A 65 -6.29 -4.53 5.42
C SER A 65 -5.92 -5.94 5.88
N THR A 66 -4.69 -6.18 6.37
CA THR A 66 -4.31 -7.52 6.87
C THR A 66 -5.07 -7.93 8.12
N HIS A 67 -5.61 -6.99 8.89
CA HIS A 67 -6.45 -7.28 10.05
C HIS A 67 -7.91 -7.56 9.68
N ILE A 68 -8.42 -6.92 8.63
CA ILE A 68 -9.86 -6.92 8.34
C ILE A 68 -10.25 -7.70 7.10
N LEU A 69 -9.33 -7.93 6.16
CA LEU A 69 -9.66 -8.53 4.88
C LEU A 69 -9.77 -10.05 5.02
N LYS A 70 -10.83 -10.62 4.45
CA LYS A 70 -11.03 -12.07 4.45
C LYS A 70 -10.02 -12.77 3.54
N ARG A 71 -9.70 -14.04 3.81
CA ARG A 71 -8.94 -14.85 2.85
C ARG A 71 -9.69 -14.94 1.52
N GLY A 72 -8.97 -14.78 0.42
CA GLY A 72 -9.54 -14.66 -0.92
C GLY A 72 -10.12 -13.28 -1.26
N GLY A 73 -10.15 -12.33 -0.31
CA GLY A 73 -10.65 -10.97 -0.52
C GLY A 73 -9.76 -10.12 -1.43
N THR A 74 -10.24 -8.92 -1.75
CA THR A 74 -9.58 -7.98 -2.67
C THR A 74 -9.18 -6.68 -1.98
N PHE A 75 -7.97 -6.22 -2.24
CA PHE A 75 -7.48 -4.89 -1.86
C PHE A 75 -7.24 -4.06 -3.13
N LEU A 76 -7.87 -2.90 -3.21
CA LEU A 76 -7.71 -1.96 -4.33
C LEU A 76 -7.15 -0.66 -3.80
N ALA A 77 -6.08 -0.14 -4.41
CA ALA A 77 -5.49 1.10 -3.95
C ALA A 77 -4.97 1.99 -5.09
N LYS A 78 -5.06 3.29 -4.89
CA LYS A 78 -4.41 4.29 -5.72
C LYS A 78 -2.90 4.24 -5.48
N ILE A 79 -2.13 4.29 -6.56
CA ILE A 79 -0.68 4.32 -6.56
C ILE A 79 -0.17 5.39 -7.52
N PHE A 80 1.05 5.85 -7.29
CA PHE A 80 1.82 6.55 -8.33
C PHE A 80 2.73 5.52 -8.99
N ARG A 81 2.55 5.35 -10.30
CA ARG A 81 3.37 4.44 -11.11
C ARG A 81 4.67 5.15 -11.49
N GLY A 82 5.52 5.34 -10.48
CA GLY A 82 6.87 5.86 -10.61
C GLY A 82 7.90 4.74 -10.80
N ARG A 83 9.17 5.08 -10.52
CA ARG A 83 10.32 4.23 -10.83
C ARG A 83 10.35 2.95 -10.00
N ASP A 84 9.89 3.02 -8.75
CA ASP A 84 10.05 1.96 -7.75
C ASP A 84 8.78 1.13 -7.55
N VAL A 85 7.79 1.25 -8.45
CA VAL A 85 6.53 0.49 -8.40
C VAL A 85 6.72 -1.03 -8.39
N SER A 86 7.84 -1.52 -8.94
CA SER A 86 8.20 -2.94 -8.96
C SER A 86 8.47 -3.52 -7.57
N VAL A 87 9.05 -2.72 -6.66
CA VAL A 87 9.30 -3.10 -5.27
C VAL A 87 7.97 -3.26 -4.55
N LEU A 88 7.08 -2.28 -4.70
CA LEU A 88 5.74 -2.31 -4.14
C LEU A 88 4.95 -3.53 -4.64
N TYR A 89 4.99 -3.79 -5.94
CA TYR A 89 4.35 -4.96 -6.54
C TYR A 89 4.87 -6.27 -5.91
N SER A 90 6.19 -6.38 -5.73
CA SER A 90 6.82 -7.56 -5.14
C SER A 90 6.39 -7.79 -3.69
N GLN A 91 6.28 -6.71 -2.90
CA GLN A 91 5.81 -6.77 -1.51
C GLN A 91 4.34 -7.22 -1.44
N LEU A 92 3.47 -6.64 -2.27
CA LEU A 92 2.05 -7.01 -2.32
C LEU A 92 1.85 -8.44 -2.83
N LYS A 93 2.71 -8.92 -3.74
CA LYS A 93 2.63 -10.30 -4.28
C LYS A 93 2.80 -11.38 -3.21
N LEU A 94 3.42 -11.06 -2.07
CA LEU A 94 3.53 -11.99 -0.93
C LEU A 94 2.20 -12.24 -0.22
N PHE A 95 1.25 -11.31 -0.34
CA PHE A 95 -0.03 -11.35 0.36
C PHE A 95 -1.22 -11.65 -0.55
N PHE A 96 -1.03 -11.63 -1.88
CA PHE A 96 -2.13 -11.74 -2.84
C PHE A 96 -1.75 -12.62 -4.03
N GLU A 97 -2.69 -13.44 -4.47
CA GLU A 97 -2.50 -14.38 -5.57
C GLU A 97 -2.34 -13.69 -6.93
N ARG A 98 -3.13 -12.63 -7.18
CA ARG A 98 -3.11 -11.89 -8.46
C ARG A 98 -3.04 -10.40 -8.22
N LEU A 99 -2.14 -9.73 -8.92
CA LEU A 99 -2.00 -8.28 -8.90
C LEU A 99 -2.16 -7.74 -10.32
N THR A 100 -2.96 -6.70 -10.46
CA THR A 100 -3.18 -6.01 -11.74
C THR A 100 -3.01 -4.51 -11.53
N ILE A 101 -2.21 -3.86 -12.37
CA ILE A 101 -2.16 -2.40 -12.41
C ILE A 101 -3.12 -1.91 -13.49
N ALA A 102 -4.07 -1.07 -13.11
CA ALA A 102 -5.08 -0.50 -13.98
C ALA A 102 -5.01 1.03 -13.96
N LYS A 103 -4.99 1.65 -15.14
CA LYS A 103 -5.20 3.09 -15.29
C LYS A 103 -6.55 3.33 -15.97
N PRO A 104 -7.59 3.72 -15.23
CA PRO A 104 -8.92 3.87 -15.80
C PRO A 104 -8.96 5.05 -16.78
N ARG A 105 -9.88 5.01 -17.75
CA ARG A 105 -10.07 6.08 -18.75
C ARG A 105 -10.42 7.44 -18.13
N SER A 106 -11.01 7.44 -16.93
CA SER A 106 -11.31 8.65 -16.17
C SER A 106 -10.08 9.31 -15.55
N SER A 107 -8.95 8.60 -15.42
CA SER A 107 -7.71 9.17 -14.90
C SER A 107 -7.00 9.95 -16.01
N ARG A 108 -6.39 11.09 -15.63
CA ARG A 108 -5.69 11.95 -16.59
C ARG A 108 -4.47 11.23 -17.15
N ASN A 109 -4.30 11.26 -18.47
CA ASN A 109 -3.18 10.55 -19.11
C ASN A 109 -1.82 11.10 -18.63
N SER A 110 -1.73 12.40 -18.36
CA SER A 110 -0.54 13.08 -17.86
C SER A 110 -0.21 12.80 -16.38
N SER A 111 -1.11 12.18 -15.62
CA SER A 111 -0.88 11.85 -14.21
C SER A 111 -0.05 10.58 -14.07
N LEU A 112 0.77 10.48 -13.03
CA LEU A 112 1.42 9.23 -12.62
C LEU A 112 0.45 8.29 -11.90
N GLU A 113 -0.77 8.75 -11.62
CA GLU A 113 -1.82 7.96 -10.97
C GLU A 113 -2.18 6.70 -11.78
N ALA A 114 -2.20 5.59 -11.05
CA ALA A 114 -2.77 4.32 -11.45
C ALA A 114 -3.43 3.66 -10.22
N PHE A 115 -4.08 2.53 -10.42
CA PHE A 115 -4.64 1.72 -9.37
C PHE A 115 -4.01 0.34 -9.39
N ILE A 116 -3.69 -0.20 -8.23
CA ILE A 116 -3.33 -1.60 -8.07
C ILE A 116 -4.54 -2.36 -7.54
N VAL A 117 -4.85 -3.49 -8.18
CA VAL A 117 -5.92 -4.41 -7.80
C VAL A 117 -5.25 -5.70 -7.35
N CYS A 118 -5.30 -5.97 -6.06
CA CYS A 118 -4.72 -7.13 -5.41
C CYS A 118 -5.84 -8.10 -5.03
N GLU A 119 -5.90 -9.24 -5.70
CA GLU A 119 -6.97 -10.22 -5.57
C GLU A 119 -6.45 -11.51 -4.95
N GLY A 120 -7.32 -12.20 -4.22
CA GLY A 120 -6.99 -13.47 -3.59
C GLY A 120 -6.08 -13.27 -2.38
N TYR A 121 -6.53 -12.51 -1.38
CA TYR A 121 -5.75 -12.30 -0.16
C TYR A 121 -5.37 -13.63 0.48
N ASN A 122 -4.08 -13.90 0.53
CA ASN A 122 -3.49 -15.12 1.02
C ASN A 122 -2.16 -14.77 1.74
N PRO A 123 -2.22 -14.37 3.02
CA PRO A 123 -1.02 -14.04 3.77
C PRO A 123 -0.12 -15.28 3.95
N PRO A 124 1.21 -15.10 4.09
CA PRO A 124 2.13 -16.20 4.33
C PRO A 124 1.78 -17.02 5.56
N ASP A 125 2.12 -18.32 5.55
CA ASP A 125 1.86 -19.19 6.70
C ASP A 125 2.60 -18.69 7.95
N GLY A 126 1.87 -18.57 9.06
CA GLY A 126 2.39 -18.03 10.32
C GLY A 126 2.53 -16.50 10.35
N TYR A 127 2.04 -15.79 9.33
CA TYR A 127 1.90 -14.33 9.40
C TYR A 127 0.82 -13.96 10.41
N THR A 128 1.16 -13.03 11.30
CA THR A 128 0.23 -12.49 12.27
C THR A 128 0.12 -10.99 12.00
N PRO A 129 -1.06 -10.49 11.62
CA PRO A 129 -1.28 -9.06 11.42
C PRO A 129 -0.79 -8.26 12.63
N THR A 130 0.03 -7.24 12.38
CA THR A 130 0.62 -6.42 13.43
C THR A 130 0.50 -4.95 13.06
N MET A 131 0.03 -4.13 13.99
CA MET A 131 -0.04 -2.69 13.80
C MET A 131 1.33 -2.01 13.94
N CYS A 132 2.38 -2.81 14.15
CA CYS A 132 3.76 -2.34 14.13
C CYS A 132 4.21 -1.94 12.73
N ASN A 133 4.21 -0.63 12.45
CA ASN A 133 4.78 -0.11 11.23
C ASN A 133 6.07 0.67 11.52
N PRO A 134 7.25 0.07 11.27
CA PRO A 134 8.53 0.70 11.55
C PRO A 134 8.87 1.89 10.65
N LEU A 135 8.13 2.07 9.55
CA LEU A 135 8.29 3.21 8.65
C LEU A 135 7.38 4.39 9.04
N LEU A 136 6.35 4.15 9.85
CA LEU A 136 5.38 5.18 10.27
C LEU A 136 5.46 5.52 11.76
N ASP A 137 5.93 4.59 12.60
CA ASP A 137 6.00 4.77 14.05
C ASP A 137 7.44 4.65 14.55
N HIS A 138 7.98 5.77 15.05
CA HIS A 138 9.30 5.81 15.68
C HIS A 138 9.28 5.26 17.11
N SER A 139 8.12 4.96 17.68
CA SER A 139 7.98 4.54 19.07
C SER A 139 6.90 3.47 19.25
N GLN A 140 7.29 2.28 19.72
CA GLN A 140 6.45 1.14 20.18
C GLN A 140 6.41 -0.12 19.31
N CYS A 141 7.46 -0.41 18.54
CA CYS A 141 7.68 -1.77 18.07
C CYS A 141 8.88 -2.39 18.75
N ASP A 142 8.60 -3.30 19.69
CA ASP A 142 9.63 -4.19 20.21
C ASP A 142 9.95 -5.23 19.13
N TRP A 143 10.91 -4.88 18.28
CA TRP A 143 11.43 -5.74 17.20
C TRP A 143 11.89 -7.12 17.68
N HIS A 144 12.20 -7.27 18.96
CA HIS A 144 12.58 -8.56 19.52
C HIS A 144 11.39 -9.53 19.61
N THR A 145 10.15 -9.02 19.58
CA THR A 145 8.92 -9.82 19.63
C THR A 145 8.51 -10.40 18.27
N LEU A 146 8.94 -9.79 17.15
CA LEU A 146 8.63 -10.30 15.82
C LEU A 146 9.44 -11.58 15.55
N THR A 147 8.77 -12.62 15.06
CA THR A 147 9.39 -13.92 14.76
C THR A 147 8.97 -14.42 13.37
N GLY A 148 9.79 -15.31 12.79
CA GLY A 148 9.51 -15.96 11.52
C GLY A 148 9.27 -14.97 10.37
N VAL A 149 8.16 -15.16 9.65
CA VAL A 149 7.76 -14.35 8.48
C VAL A 149 7.50 -12.88 8.83
N ASN A 150 7.16 -12.57 10.08
CA ASN A 150 6.92 -11.19 10.54
C ASN A 150 8.22 -10.40 10.78
N LYS A 151 9.38 -11.07 10.84
CA LYS A 151 10.71 -10.43 11.00
C LYS A 151 11.50 -10.37 9.69
N PHE A 152 10.89 -10.72 8.57
CA PHE A 152 11.60 -10.78 7.30
C PHE A 152 11.84 -9.36 6.75
N ILE A 153 13.05 -8.85 6.98
CA ILE A 153 13.54 -7.64 6.31
C ILE A 153 13.98 -8.07 4.92
N VAL A 154 13.34 -7.51 3.88
CA VAL A 154 13.81 -7.70 2.49
C VAL A 154 15.26 -7.18 2.43
N PRO A 155 16.26 -8.03 2.10
CA PRO A 155 17.62 -7.55 1.99
C PRO A 155 17.67 -6.49 0.89
N PHE A 156 18.03 -5.27 1.26
CA PHE A 156 18.29 -4.21 0.30
C PHE A 156 19.64 -4.49 -0.36
N VAL A 157 19.60 -5.02 -1.58
CA VAL A 157 20.78 -5.22 -2.41
C VAL A 157 20.70 -4.20 -3.55
N ALA A 158 21.53 -3.16 -3.47
CA ALA A 158 21.75 -2.28 -4.61
C ALA A 158 22.49 -3.08 -5.69
N CYS A 159 21.80 -3.43 -6.77
CA CYS A 159 22.38 -4.09 -7.94
C CYS A 159 22.24 -3.18 -9.17
N GLY A 160 23.38 -2.80 -9.76
CA GLY A 160 23.47 -1.97 -10.97
C GLY A 160 24.53 -0.87 -10.82
N ASP A 161 25.27 -0.58 -11.88
CA ASP A 161 26.06 0.65 -11.94
C ASP A 161 25.16 1.82 -12.42
N LEU A 162 25.55 3.05 -12.09
CA LEU A 162 24.82 4.27 -12.44
C LEU A 162 24.89 4.60 -13.95
N SER A 163 25.28 3.65 -14.81
CA SER A 163 25.61 3.90 -16.22
C SER A 163 24.59 3.38 -17.24
N MET A 164 23.51 2.72 -16.82
CA MET A 164 22.49 2.23 -17.76
C MET A 164 21.43 3.26 -18.12
N TYR A 165 21.01 3.20 -19.39
CA TYR A 165 19.88 3.93 -19.98
C TYR A 165 18.60 3.64 -19.18
N ASP A 166 17.95 4.70 -18.71
CA ASP A 166 16.65 4.65 -18.04
C ASP A 166 15.53 4.41 -19.08
N SER A 167 14.65 3.45 -18.81
CA SER A 167 13.54 3.06 -19.68
C SER A 167 12.44 4.10 -19.76
N ASP A 168 12.40 5.06 -18.82
CA ASP A 168 11.35 6.06 -18.72
C ASP A 168 11.82 7.49 -19.09
N THR A 169 13.09 7.67 -19.49
CA THR A 169 13.54 8.97 -20.01
C THR A 169 13.13 9.16 -21.47
N THR A 170 12.43 10.24 -21.79
CA THR A 170 12.22 10.63 -23.19
C THR A 170 13.48 11.34 -23.70
N TYR A 171 14.33 10.61 -24.45
CA TYR A 171 15.55 11.17 -25.00
C TYR A 171 15.24 12.13 -26.16
N PRO A 172 15.93 13.28 -26.27
CA PRO A 172 15.79 14.15 -27.42
C PRO A 172 16.28 13.41 -28.68
N LEU A 173 15.44 13.36 -29.71
CA LEU A 173 15.85 12.86 -31.03
C LEU A 173 16.92 13.80 -31.58
N LYS A 174 18.13 13.27 -31.77
CA LYS A 174 19.13 13.95 -32.58
C LYS A 174 18.61 13.97 -34.02
N VAL A 175 18.38 15.18 -34.52
CA VAL A 175 18.15 15.46 -35.95
C VAL A 175 19.42 15.15 -36.73
#